data_AF-A0A2N2HT66-F1
#
_entry.id   AF-A0A2N2HT66-F1
#
_cell.length_a   1.000
_cell.length_b   1.000
_cell.length_c   1.000
_cell.angle_alpha   90.00
_cell.angle_beta   90.00
_cell.angle_gamma   90.00
#
_symmetry.space_group_name_H-M   'P 1'
#
loop_
_entity.id
_entity.type
_entity.pdbx_description
1 polymer ?
#
loop_
_entity_poly.entity_id
_entity_poly.type
_entity_poly.pdbx_seq_one_letter_code
_entity_poly.pdbx_strand_id
1 'polypeptide(L)'
;MIKPNKIRKPGKGFTLLEVIITLIIAAILAGFLISFMGTALTKGGDPIKQTRDLGTSSGNMEKISADYASYLSNTISWDTFKQQCGNYGSCTTVQSGSAIYNANWETIQVTVTTGNQIIVSYFMQ
;
A
#
# COMPACT_ATOMS: atom_id res chain seq x y z
N MET A 1 -40.26 66.09 -40.48
CA MET A 1 -40.39 64.77 -39.81
C MET A 1 -39.12 63.96 -40.13
N ILE A 2 -38.23 63.76 -39.15
CA ILE A 2 -36.88 63.18 -39.35
C ILE A 2 -36.94 61.68 -39.04
N LYS A 3 -36.52 60.82 -39.98
CA LYS A 3 -36.46 59.36 -39.76
C LYS A 3 -35.27 58.99 -38.87
N PRO A 4 -35.46 58.15 -37.84
CA PRO A 4 -34.35 57.70 -37.01
C PRO A 4 -33.46 56.71 -37.77
N ASN A 5 -32.15 56.93 -37.70
CA ASN A 5 -31.13 56.06 -38.28
C ASN A 5 -30.94 54.82 -37.37
N LYS A 6 -31.20 53.61 -37.90
CA LYS A 6 -31.01 52.36 -37.15
C LYS A 6 -29.53 51.99 -37.13
N ILE A 7 -28.88 52.20 -35.98
CA ILE A 7 -27.52 51.71 -35.71
C ILE A 7 -27.58 50.17 -35.62
N ARG A 8 -27.04 49.47 -36.62
CA ARG A 8 -26.92 48.01 -36.62
C ARG A 8 -25.80 47.59 -35.66
N LYS A 9 -26.12 46.78 -34.64
CA LYS A 9 -25.12 46.14 -33.79
C LYS A 9 -24.39 45.05 -34.60
N PRO A 10 -23.05 45.00 -34.60
CA PRO A 10 -22.33 43.93 -35.28
C PRO A 10 -22.63 42.60 -34.58
N GLY A 11 -23.08 41.61 -35.35
CA GLY A 11 -23.26 40.23 -34.88
C GLY A 11 -21.89 39.62 -34.60
N LYS A 12 -21.59 39.36 -33.32
CA LYS A 12 -20.38 38.64 -32.90
C LYS A 12 -20.59 37.15 -33.16
N GLY A 13 -20.18 36.67 -34.33
CA GLY A 13 -20.02 35.25 -34.62
C GLY A 13 -18.61 34.76 -34.25
N PHE A 14 -18.47 33.46 -33.97
CA PHE A 14 -17.16 32.83 -33.78
C PHE A 14 -16.35 32.90 -35.07
N THR A 15 -15.08 33.29 -34.97
CA THR A 15 -14.18 33.27 -36.12
C THR A 15 -13.61 31.87 -36.33
N LEU A 16 -13.32 31.49 -37.58
CA LEU A 16 -12.71 30.19 -37.90
C LEU A 16 -11.35 30.01 -37.19
N LEU A 17 -10.61 31.11 -37.05
CA LEU A 17 -9.33 31.13 -36.35
C LEU A 17 -9.49 30.81 -34.84
N GLU A 18 -10.51 31.37 -34.20
CA GLU A 18 -10.79 31.13 -32.77
C GLU A 18 -11.16 29.67 -32.49
N VAL A 19 -11.91 29.03 -33.39
CA VAL A 19 -12.26 27.60 -33.28
C VAL A 19 -11.02 26.71 -33.39
N ILE A 20 -10.11 27.03 -34.32
CA ILE A 20 -8.87 26.26 -34.49
C ILE A 20 -7.96 26.43 -33.26
N ILE A 21 -7.79 27.66 -32.77
CA ILE A 21 -6.95 27.94 -31.60
C ILE A 21 -7.49 27.24 -30.35
N THR A 22 -8.80 27.29 -30.11
CA THR A 22 -9.41 26.62 -28.95
C THR A 22 -9.29 25.09 -29.03
N LEU A 23 -9.41 24.49 -30.21
CA LEU A 23 -9.18 23.04 -30.40
C LEU A 23 -7.73 22.64 -30.12
N ILE A 24 -6.76 23.44 -30.56
CA ILE A 24 -5.34 23.18 -30.30
C ILE A 24 -5.06 23.25 -28.79
N ILE A 25 -5.57 24.28 -28.12
CA ILE A 25 -5.41 24.43 -26.66
C ILE A 25 -6.09 23.25 -25.93
N ALA A 26 -7.30 22.87 -26.34
CA ALA A 26 -8.01 21.73 -25.76
C ALA A 26 -7.25 20.41 -25.94
N ALA A 27 -6.64 20.18 -27.10
CA ALA A 27 -5.83 18.98 -27.36
C ALA A 27 -4.58 18.91 -26.47
N ILE A 28 -3.88 20.04 -26.29
CA ILE A 28 -2.72 20.13 -25.42
C ILE A 28 -3.12 19.86 -23.96
N LEU A 29 -4.21 20.50 -23.49
CA LEU A 29 -4.73 20.29 -22.14
C LEU A 29 -5.18 18.84 -21.89
N ALA A 30 -5.82 18.21 -22.88
CA ALA A 30 -6.22 16.81 -22.81
C ALA A 30 -5.00 15.87 -22.69
N GLY A 31 -3.92 16.14 -23.42
CA GLY A 31 -2.67 15.37 -23.32
C GLY A 31 -2.04 15.43 -21.93
N PHE A 32 -2.04 16.61 -21.31
CA PHE A 32 -1.58 16.76 -19.92
C PHE A 32 -2.49 16.02 -18.94
N LEU A 33 -3.80 16.15 -19.08
CA LEU A 33 -4.79 15.52 -18.20
C LEU A 33 -4.67 13.98 -18.21
N ILE A 34 -4.47 13.36 -19.37
CA ILE A 34 -4.26 11.91 -19.49
C ILE A 34 -2.96 11.48 -18.79
N SER A 35 -1.87 12.23 -18.98
CA SER A 35 -0.58 11.94 -18.32
C SER A 35 -0.68 12.00 -16.79
N PHE A 36 -1.40 12.98 -16.24
CA PHE A 36 -1.58 13.12 -14.79
C PHE A 36 -2.57 12.09 -14.22
N MET A 37 -3.68 11.81 -14.89
CA MET A 37 -4.67 10.83 -14.43
C MET A 37 -4.15 9.38 -14.50
N GLY A 38 -3.41 9.02 -15.55
CA GLY A 38 -2.82 7.67 -15.66
C GLY A 38 -1.90 7.35 -14.49
N THR A 39 -1.08 8.32 -14.08
CA THR A 39 -0.15 8.16 -12.96
C THR A 39 -0.85 8.14 -11.60
N ALA A 40 -1.89 8.95 -11.42
CA ALA A 40 -2.67 9.02 -10.17
C ALA A 40 -3.54 7.77 -9.93
N LEU A 41 -4.17 7.24 -10.98
CA LEU A 41 -5.01 6.04 -10.89
C LEU A 41 -4.17 4.79 -10.60
N THR A 42 -2.98 4.68 -11.22
CA THR A 42 -2.10 3.51 -11.03
C THR A 42 -1.50 3.48 -9.62
N LYS A 43 -1.20 4.64 -9.01
CA LYS A 43 -0.65 4.70 -7.65
C LYS A 43 -1.70 4.67 -6.54
N GLY A 44 -3.00 4.81 -6.83
CA GLY A 44 -4.05 4.89 -5.80
C GLY A 44 -4.35 3.57 -5.08
N GLY A 45 -4.25 2.44 -5.78
CA GLY A 45 -4.51 1.11 -5.20
C GLY A 45 -3.34 0.55 -4.38
N ASP A 46 -2.12 1.00 -4.69
CA ASP A 46 -0.88 0.48 -4.13
C ASP A 46 -0.65 0.76 -2.63
N PRO A 47 -0.93 1.94 -2.09
CA PRO A 47 -0.81 2.18 -0.66
C PRO A 47 -1.91 1.49 0.14
N ILE A 48 -3.10 1.30 -0.45
CA ILE A 48 -4.23 0.64 0.22
C ILE A 48 -3.94 -0.86 0.38
N LYS A 49 -3.49 -1.52 -0.69
CA LYS A 49 -3.08 -2.94 -0.61
C LYS A 49 -1.92 -3.11 0.36
N GLN A 50 -0.92 -2.22 0.31
CA GLN A 50 0.24 -2.30 1.21
C GLN A 50 -0.14 -2.12 2.68
N THR A 51 -1.04 -1.18 2.99
CA THR A 51 -1.52 -0.95 4.37
C THR A 51 -2.33 -2.14 4.86
N ARG A 52 -3.18 -2.73 4.02
CA ARG A 52 -3.96 -3.92 4.34
C ARG A 52 -3.06 -5.14 4.60
N ASP A 53 -2.09 -5.36 3.71
CA ASP A 53 -1.14 -6.47 3.82
C ASP A 53 -0.29 -6.32 5.09
N LEU A 54 0.16 -5.09 5.40
CA LEU A 54 0.90 -4.79 6.62
C LEU A 54 0.05 -5.03 7.88
N GLY A 55 -1.21 -4.58 7.88
CA GLY A 55 -2.12 -4.81 9.00
C GLY A 55 -2.40 -6.30 9.24
N THR A 56 -2.52 -7.08 8.17
CA THR A 56 -2.70 -8.53 8.25
C THR A 56 -1.44 -9.21 8.82
N SER A 57 -0.26 -8.87 8.31
CA SER A 57 1.01 -9.39 8.85
C SER A 57 1.22 -8.99 10.31
N SER A 58 0.90 -7.74 10.68
CA SER A 58 1.01 -7.25 12.05
C SER A 58 0.06 -7.99 13.00
N GLY A 59 -1.19 -8.21 12.59
CA GLY A 59 -2.17 -8.95 13.39
C GLY A 59 -1.78 -10.42 13.61
N ASN A 60 -1.17 -11.04 12.60
CA ASN A 60 -0.61 -12.39 12.77
C ASN A 60 0.58 -12.39 13.73
N MET A 61 1.46 -11.38 13.67
CA MET A 61 2.58 -11.24 14.61
C MET A 61 2.12 -10.98 16.06
N GLU A 62 1.02 -10.24 16.24
CA GLU A 62 0.41 -10.05 17.56
C GLU A 62 -0.10 -11.37 18.15
N LYS A 63 -0.75 -12.22 17.34
CA LYS A 63 -1.19 -13.55 17.80
C LYS A 63 -0.02 -14.41 18.26
N ILE A 64 1.06 -14.45 17.48
CA ILE A 64 2.28 -15.18 17.85
C ILE A 64 2.88 -14.61 19.14
N SER A 65 2.92 -13.28 19.27
CA SER A 65 3.41 -12.64 20.50
C SER A 65 2.53 -12.95 21.71
N ALA A 66 1.21 -13.07 21.53
CA ALA A 66 0.28 -13.48 22.58
C ALA A 66 0.47 -14.96 22.98
N ASP A 67 0.73 -15.84 22.01
CA ASP A 67 1.08 -17.24 22.29
C ASP A 67 2.40 -17.31 23.07
N TYR A 68 3.40 -16.50 22.71
CA TYR A 68 4.64 -16.39 23.48
C TYR A 68 4.42 -15.86 24.90
N ALA A 69 3.54 -14.87 25.09
CA ALA A 69 3.16 -14.42 26.43
C ALA A 69 2.44 -15.54 27.23
N SER A 70 1.67 -16.38 26.56
CA SER A 70 1.05 -17.57 27.16
C SER A 70 2.09 -18.61 27.57
N TYR A 71 3.19 -18.73 26.83
CA TYR A 71 4.35 -19.55 27.22
C TYR A 71 5.03 -18.97 28.47
N LEU A 72 5.31 -17.67 28.50
CA LEU A 72 5.94 -17.00 29.66
C LEU A 72 5.10 -17.10 30.94
N SER A 73 3.78 -17.18 30.82
CA SER A 73 2.88 -17.41 31.95
C SER A 73 2.74 -18.88 32.36
N ASN A 74 3.52 -19.80 31.78
CA ASN A 74 3.45 -21.24 31.96
C ASN A 74 2.10 -21.86 31.59
N THR A 75 1.31 -21.19 30.75
CA THR A 75 0.00 -21.69 30.27
C THR A 75 0.19 -22.72 29.16
N ILE A 76 1.18 -22.52 28.29
CA ILE A 76 1.53 -23.44 27.20
C ILE A 76 3.02 -23.80 27.25
N SER A 77 3.40 -24.97 26.72
CA SER A 77 4.81 -25.36 26.60
C SER A 77 5.47 -24.71 25.37
N TRP A 78 6.80 -24.67 25.38
CA TRP A 78 7.60 -24.16 24.25
C TRP A 78 7.31 -24.90 22.94
N ASP A 79 7.16 -26.22 22.98
CA ASP A 79 6.81 -27.01 21.79
C ASP A 79 5.41 -26.68 21.27
N THR A 80 4.45 -26.40 22.17
CA THR A 80 3.10 -25.95 21.78
C THR A 80 3.17 -24.60 21.08
N PHE A 81 3.98 -23.68 21.60
CA PHE A 81 4.22 -22.38 20.98
C PHE A 81 4.82 -22.53 19.56
N LYS A 82 5.86 -23.36 19.39
CA LYS A 82 6.47 -23.62 18.07
C LYS A 82 5.44 -24.16 17.06
N GLN A 83 4.55 -25.05 17.50
CA GLN A 83 3.48 -25.58 16.65
C GLN A 83 2.43 -24.52 16.30
N GLN A 84 1.97 -23.73 17.27
CA GLN A 84 0.95 -22.71 17.03
C GLN A 84 1.45 -21.55 16.18
N CYS A 85 2.72 -21.20 16.32
CA CYS A 85 3.38 -20.21 15.49
C CYS A 85 3.25 -20.52 13.98
N GLY A 86 3.31 -21.81 13.60
CA GLY A 86 3.12 -22.30 12.24
C GLY A 86 1.74 -22.01 11.63
N ASN A 87 0.72 -21.69 12.43
CA ASN A 87 -0.61 -21.33 11.95
C ASN A 87 -0.69 -19.90 11.41
N TYR A 88 0.23 -19.02 11.85
CA TYR A 88 0.19 -17.59 11.56
C TYR A 88 1.41 -17.10 10.77
N GLY A 89 2.48 -17.90 10.71
CA GLY A 89 3.70 -17.58 9.98
C GLY A 89 4.63 -18.78 9.84
N SER A 90 5.82 -18.54 9.30
CA SER A 90 6.89 -19.53 9.22
C SER A 90 7.79 -19.40 10.44
N CYS A 91 7.95 -20.48 11.20
CA CYS A 91 8.72 -20.48 12.44
C CYS A 91 9.84 -21.52 12.34
N THR A 92 11.07 -21.05 12.46
CA THR A 92 12.26 -21.87 12.19
C THR A 92 13.26 -21.70 13.32
N THR A 93 13.76 -22.81 13.87
CA THR A 93 14.80 -22.79 14.91
C THR A 93 16.14 -22.33 14.32
N VAL A 94 16.76 -21.35 14.98
CA VAL A 94 18.08 -20.82 14.61
C VAL A 94 19.15 -21.89 14.82
N GLN A 95 19.92 -22.18 13.78
CA GLN A 95 20.91 -23.27 13.76
C GLN A 95 22.33 -22.79 14.08
N SER A 96 23.16 -23.73 14.56
CA SER A 96 24.60 -23.53 14.79
C SER A 96 25.30 -23.05 13.51
N GLY A 97 25.69 -21.78 13.49
CA GLY A 97 26.20 -21.08 12.29
C GLY A 97 25.58 -19.71 12.06
N SER A 98 24.46 -19.41 12.71
CA SER A 98 23.87 -18.06 12.74
C SER A 98 24.51 -17.19 13.84
N ALA A 99 24.66 -15.89 13.61
CA ALA A 99 25.22 -14.96 14.60
C ALA A 99 24.40 -14.85 15.90
N ILE A 100 23.12 -15.22 15.85
CA ILE A 100 22.16 -15.17 16.97
C ILE A 100 22.04 -16.54 17.65
N TYR A 101 22.72 -17.58 17.14
CA TYR A 101 22.68 -18.92 17.73
C TYR A 101 23.30 -18.95 19.13
N ASN A 102 22.67 -19.70 20.04
CA ASN A 102 23.19 -20.01 21.37
C ASN A 102 23.01 -21.49 21.67
N ALA A 103 23.95 -22.09 22.40
CA ALA A 103 23.90 -23.51 22.77
C ALA A 103 23.08 -23.79 24.05
N ASN A 104 22.85 -22.77 24.88
CA ASN A 104 22.16 -22.89 26.16
C ASN A 104 20.65 -22.64 26.06
N TRP A 105 20.22 -21.84 25.08
CA TRP A 105 18.81 -21.51 24.85
C TRP A 105 18.44 -21.67 23.37
N GLU A 106 17.20 -22.10 23.13
CA GLU A 106 16.66 -22.20 21.77
C GLU A 106 16.14 -20.83 21.34
N THR A 107 16.49 -20.38 20.13
CA THR A 107 15.90 -19.19 19.51
C THR A 107 15.15 -19.62 18.25
N ILE A 108 13.93 -19.13 18.08
CA ILE A 108 13.16 -19.29 16.86
C ILE A 108 13.08 -17.96 16.11
N GLN A 109 13.25 -18.03 14.79
CA GLN A 109 12.94 -16.95 13.87
C GLN A 109 11.51 -17.15 13.36
N VAL A 110 10.68 -16.13 13.57
CA VAL A 110 9.32 -16.07 13.06
C VAL A 110 9.28 -15.11 11.90
N THR A 111 8.78 -15.58 10.76
CA THR A 111 8.64 -14.79 9.53
C THR A 111 7.19 -14.81 9.09
N VAL A 112 6.55 -13.66 9.09
CA VAL A 112 5.19 -13.48 8.58
C VAL A 112 5.26 -12.72 7.26
N THR A 113 4.76 -13.34 6.20
CA THR A 113 4.77 -12.78 4.85
C THR A 113 3.34 -12.63 4.33
N THR A 114 2.92 -11.40 4.06
CA THR A 114 1.65 -11.10 3.39
C THR A 114 1.91 -10.17 2.23
N GLY A 115 1.64 -10.62 1.01
CA GLY A 115 1.93 -9.85 -0.21
C GLY A 115 3.40 -9.44 -0.28
N ASN A 116 3.66 -8.14 -0.34
CA ASN A 116 5.00 -7.56 -0.37
C ASN A 116 5.55 -7.15 1.02
N GLN A 117 4.85 -7.50 2.11
CA GLN A 117 5.25 -7.17 3.48
C GLN A 117 5.80 -8.39 4.20
N ILE A 118 7.00 -8.25 4.77
CA ILE A 118 7.68 -9.29 5.55
C ILE A 118 7.99 -8.70 6.91
N ILE A 119 7.55 -9.38 7.96
CA ILE A 119 7.87 -9.06 9.36
C ILE A 119 8.64 -10.23 9.93
N VAL A 120 9.83 -9.96 10.47
CA VAL A 120 10.68 -10.96 11.12
C VAL A 120 10.80 -10.62 12.59
N SER A 121 10.69 -11.61 13.45
CA SER A 121 10.87 -11.48 14.89
C SER A 121 11.56 -12.72 15.46
N TYR A 122 12.24 -12.54 16.59
CA TYR A 122 12.98 -13.62 17.25
C TYR A 122 12.42 -13.83 18.65
N PHE A 123 12.15 -15.09 19.00
CA PHE A 123 11.69 -15.50 20.32
C PHE A 123 12.65 -16.54 20.88
N MET A 124 12.82 -16.57 22.21
CA MET A 124 13.82 -17.41 22.87
C MET A 124 13.24 -18.11 24.10
N GLN A 125 13.79 -19.28 24.43
CA GLN A 125 13.48 -20.04 25.64
C GLN A 125 14.65 -20.05 26.61
#